data_AF-A0A6C0KUA9-F1
#
_entry.id   AF-A0A6C0KUA9-F1
#
_cell.length_a   1.000
_cell.length_b   1.000
_cell.length_c   1.000
_cell.angle_alpha   90.00
_cell.angle_beta   90.00
_cell.angle_gamma   90.00
#
_symmetry.space_group_name_H-M   'P 1'
#
loop_
_entity.id
_entity.type
_entity.pdbx_description
1 polymer ?
#
loop_
_entity_poly.entity_id
_entity_poly.type
_entity_poly.pdbx_seq_one_letter_code
_entity_poly.pdbx_strand_id
1 'polypeptide(L)' 'MEDDYTVLEKLGEGSFGKVFKVLSKKDGENYALKQVNYNEDK' A
#
# COMPACT_ATOMS: atom_id res chain seq x y z
N MET A 1 7.14 -8.05 -3.79
CA MET A 1 6.13 -7.04 -3.42
C MET A 1 6.44 -6.38 -2.08
N GLU A 2 6.40 -7.09 -0.93
CA GLU A 2 6.80 -6.47 0.35
C GLU A 2 8.29 -6.07 0.39
N ASP A 3 9.14 -6.74 -0.39
CA ASP A 3 10.56 -6.39 -0.47
C ASP A 3 10.88 -5.25 -1.45
N ASP A 4 9.96 -4.85 -2.34
CA ASP A 4 10.25 -3.85 -3.37
C ASP A 4 9.93 -2.41 -2.91
N TYR A 5 9.14 -2.28 -1.84
CA TYR A 5 8.61 -1.02 -1.37
C TYR A 5 8.78 -0.88 0.14
N THR A 6 9.30 0.26 0.59
CA THR A 6 9.32 0.62 2.02
C THR A 6 8.07 1.42 2.34
N VAL A 7 7.22 0.91 3.24
CA VAL A 7 6.02 1.63 3.70
C VAL A 7 6.44 2.80 4.61
N LEU A 8 5.97 4.01 4.30
CA LEU A 8 6.32 5.24 5.02
C LEU A 8 5.19 5.69 5.95
N GLU A 9 3.99 5.92 5.42
CA GLU A 9 2.84 6.43 6.17
C GLU A 9 1.52 5.92 5.60
N LYS A 10 0.48 5.81 6.43
CA LYS A 10 -0.89 5.52 5.97
C LYS A 10 -1.55 6.83 5.55
N LEU A 11 -1.92 6.92 4.27
CA LEU A 11 -2.59 8.10 3.70
C LEU A 11 -4.10 8.09 3.94
N GLY A 12 -4.71 6.91 4.00
CA GLY A 12 -6.15 6.80 4.22
C GLY A 12 -6.64 5.36 4.39
N GLU A 13 -7.87 5.25 4.88
CA GLU A 13 -8.59 3.98 5.03
C GLU A 13 -10.07 4.20 4.78
N GLY A 14 -10.70 3.25 4.09
CA GLY A 14 -12.14 3.22 3.86
C GLY A 14 -12.65 1.79 3.76
N SER A 15 -13.93 1.64 3.44
CA SER A 15 -14.61 0.33 3.37
C SER A 15 -13.95 -0.67 2.41
N PHE A 16 -13.26 -0.19 1.37
CA PHE A 16 -12.61 -1.02 0.37
C PHE A 16 -11.13 -1.33 0.63
N GLY A 17 -10.55 -0.80 1.72
CA GLY A 17 -9.16 -1.05 2.08
C GLY A 17 -8.39 0.19 2.52
N LYS A 18 -7.05 0.09 2.46
CA LYS A 18 -6.10 1.07 3.01
C LYS A 18 -5.16 1.57 1.92
N VAL A 19 -4.72 2.82 2.03
CA VAL A 19 -3.74 3.42 1.12
C VAL A 19 -2.54 3.89 1.92
N PHE A 20 -1.35 3.54 1.45
CA PHE A 20 -0.08 3.90 2.08
C PHE A 20 0.79 4.68 1.12
N LYS A 21 1.57 5.62 1.63
CA LYS A 21 2.73 6.15 0.92
C LYS A 21 3.87 5.17 1.06
N VAL A 22 4.53 4.86 -0.04
CA VAL A 22 5.66 3.93 -0.09
C VAL A 22 6.82 4.52 -0.88
N LEU A 23 8.04 4.13 -0.53
CA LEU A 23 9.26 4.40 -1.29
C LEU A 23 9.63 3.16 -2.10
N SER A 24 9.70 3.29 -3.41
CA SER A 24 10.18 2.22 -4.30
C SER A 24 11.68 2.05 -4.15
N LYS A 25 12.15 0.83 -3.88
CA LYS A 25 13.59 0.52 -3.79
C LYS A 25 14.25 0.46 -5.18
N LYS A 26 13.47 0.44 -6.26
CA LYS A 26 13.96 0.30 -7.63
C LYS A 26 14.43 1.64 -8.22
N ASP A 27 13.63 2.68 -8.05
CA ASP A 27 13.85 4.02 -8.61
C ASP A 27 14.00 5.10 -7.54
N GLY A 28 13.73 4.79 -6.26
CA GLY A 28 13.83 5.75 -5.17
C GLY A 28 12.67 6.73 -5.12
N GLU A 29 11.58 6.48 -5.84
CA GLU A 29 10.44 7.40 -5.94
C GLU A 29 9.29 7.04 -4.99
N ASN A 30 8.48 8.06 -4.67
CA ASN A 30 7.33 7.90 -3.79
C ASN A 30 6.06 7.52 -4.57
N TYR A 31 5.32 6.53 -4.05
CA TYR A 31 4.07 6.04 -4.64
C TYR A 31 2.96 5.89 -3.60
N ALA A 32 1.72 5.74 -4.06
CA ALA A 32 0.59 5.31 -3.26
C ALA A 32 0.31 3.82 -3.50
N LEU A 33 0.42 3.00 -2.45
CA LEU A 33 0.10 1.58 -2.47
C LEU A 33 -1.30 1.37 -1.89
N LYS A 34 -2.24 0.88 -2.71
CA LYS A 34 -3.60 0.53 -2.28
C LYS A 34 -3.66 -0.95 -1.92
N GLN A 35 -3.86 -1.24 -0.64
CA GLN A 35 -4.16 -2.57 -0.14
C GLN A 35 -5.68 -2.75 -0.11
N VAL A 36 -6.18 -3.69 -0.90
CA VAL A 36 -7.61 -4.06 -0.94
C VAL A 36 -7.89 -5.15 0.09
N ASN A 37 -8.99 -5.01 0.82
CA ASN A 37 -9.47 -6.05 1.73
C ASN A 37 -10.30 -7.04 0.91
N TYR A 38 -9.72 -8.18 0.52
CA TYR A 38 -10.51 -9.30 0.04
C TYR A 38 -11.12 -9.98 1.25
N ASN A 39 -12.39 -9.69 1.54
CA ASN A 39 -13.20 -10.64 2.29
C ASN A 39 -13.45 -11.82 1.35
N GLU A 40 -12.75 -12.93 1.56
CA GLU A 40 -13.30 -14.22 1.14
C GLU A 40 -14.49 -14.50 2.06
N ASP A 41 -15.66 -13.93 1.71
CA ASP A 41 -16.93 -14.41 2.25
C ASP A 41 -17.07 -15.87 1.77
N LYS A 42 -16.69 -16.81 2.66
CA LYS A 42 -17.00 -18.24 2.53
C LYS A 42 -18.44 -18.53 2.92
#